data_AF-A0A965UT14-F1
#
_entry.id   AF-A0A965UT14-F1
#
_cell.length_a   1.000
_cell.length_b   1.000
_cell.length_c   1.000
_cell.angle_alpha   90.00
_cell.angle_beta   90.00
_cell.angle_gamma   90.00
#
_symmetry.space_group_name_H-M   'P 1'
#
loop_
_entity.id
_entity.type
_entity.pdbx_description
1 polymer ?
#
loop_
_entity_poly.entity_id
_entity_poly.type
_entity_poly.pdbx_seq_one_letter_code
_entity_poly.pdbx_strand_id
1 'polypeptide(L)'
;MSDVIFWSSSSGRVELQLTMSEAHRGYHPGDCEGDIVDLMRDPFVRGQLESLDPADVADTLRETGAWTETHLADREANLMRLLWIACADLVDDPDLYQ
;
A
#
# COMPACT_ATOMS: atom_id res chain seq x y z
N MET A 1 -6.79 20.89 5.19
CA MET A 1 -5.71 19.91 5.36
C MET A 1 -6.41 18.58 5.35
N SER A 2 -6.05 17.68 4.44
CA SER A 2 -6.60 16.31 4.46
C SER A 2 -6.01 15.61 5.67
N ASP A 3 -6.85 14.95 6.46
CA ASP A 3 -6.38 14.19 7.61
C ASP A 3 -5.55 12.99 7.12
N VAL A 4 -4.38 12.81 7.73
CA VAL A 4 -3.50 11.67 7.47
C VAL A 4 -3.96 10.52 8.34
N ILE A 5 -4.15 9.36 7.73
CA ILE A 5 -4.57 8.12 8.37
C ILE A 5 -3.38 7.17 8.42
N PHE A 6 -3.27 6.45 9.53
CA PHE A 6 -2.21 5.48 9.75
C PHE A 6 -2.72 4.08 9.45
N TRP A 7 -2.36 3.57 8.28
CA TRP A 7 -2.63 2.19 7.91
C TRP A 7 -1.52 1.29 8.48
N SER A 8 -1.90 0.16 9.05
CA SER A 8 -0.99 -0.91 9.48
C SER A 8 -1.42 -2.20 8.82
N SER A 9 -0.46 -2.97 8.31
CA SER A 9 -0.76 -4.30 7.79
C SER A 9 -1.35 -5.19 8.88
N SER A 10 -2.08 -6.24 8.50
CA SER A 10 -2.74 -7.13 9.47
C SER A 10 -1.76 -7.78 10.47
N SER A 11 -0.49 -7.94 10.09
CA SER A 11 0.59 -8.44 10.95
C SER A 11 1.38 -7.34 11.69
N GLY A 12 1.11 -6.07 11.44
CA GLY A 12 1.79 -4.92 12.06
C GLY A 12 3.25 -4.74 11.62
N ARG A 13 3.67 -5.42 10.55
CA ARG A 13 5.05 -5.36 10.04
C ARG A 13 5.32 -4.09 9.23
N VAL A 14 4.28 -3.61 8.56
CA VAL A 14 4.37 -2.51 7.62
C VAL A 14 3.31 -1.49 7.98
N GLU A 15 3.70 -0.23 7.98
CA GLU A 15 2.84 0.89 8.31
C GLU A 15 3.01 1.97 7.23
N LEU A 16 1.90 2.59 6.84
CA LEU A 16 1.87 3.66 5.85
C LEU A 16 0.95 4.78 6.34
N GLN A 17 1.35 6.00 6.05
CA GLN A 17 0.55 7.20 6.21
C GLN A 17 0.02 7.64 4.86
N LEU A 18 -1.30 7.70 4.75
CA LEU A 18 -2.03 8.12 3.55
C LEU A 18 -3.21 9.00 3.94
N THR A 19 -3.58 9.92 3.06
CA THR A 19 -4.85 10.63 3.15
C THR A 19 -5.96 9.82 2.47
N MET A 20 -7.22 10.06 2.85
CA MET A 20 -8.36 9.46 2.12
C MET A 20 -8.38 9.82 0.63
N SER A 21 -7.85 10.99 0.26
CA SER A 21 -7.76 11.37 -1.16
C SER A 21 -6.75 10.52 -1.92
N GLU A 22 -5.64 10.12 -1.29
CA GLU A 22 -4.66 9.21 -1.89
C GLU A 22 -5.21 7.79 -1.94
N ALA A 23 -5.88 7.34 -0.88
CA ALA A 23 -6.53 6.03 -0.84
C ALA A 23 -7.57 5.86 -1.97
N HIS A 24 -8.49 6.83 -2.13
CA HIS A 24 -9.48 6.81 -3.21
C HIS A 24 -8.87 6.93 -4.62
N ARG A 25 -7.67 7.50 -4.73
CA ARG A 25 -6.94 7.55 -5.99
C ARG A 25 -6.27 6.21 -6.31
N GLY A 26 -5.69 5.55 -5.31
CA GLY A 26 -5.03 4.25 -5.47
C GLY A 26 -5.99 3.07 -5.56
N TYR A 27 -7.26 3.24 -5.17
CA TYR A 27 -8.27 2.20 -5.22
C TYR A 27 -9.64 2.75 -5.65
N HIS A 28 -10.06 2.37 -6.85
CA HIS A 28 -11.35 2.71 -7.44
C HIS A 28 -11.76 1.67 -8.49
N PRO A 29 -13.03 1.66 -8.93
CA PRO A 29 -13.45 0.81 -10.04
C PRO A 29 -12.65 1.09 -11.32
N GLY A 30 -12.25 0.03 -12.02
CA GLY A 30 -11.46 0.11 -13.25
C GLY A 30 -9.97 -0.16 -13.02
N ASP A 31 -9.15 0.25 -13.99
CA ASP A 31 -7.69 0.16 -13.90
C ASP A 31 -7.16 1.32 -13.06
N CYS A 32 -6.40 1.00 -12.01
CA CYS A 32 -5.75 1.95 -11.11
C CYS A 32 -4.21 1.78 -11.10
N GLU A 33 -3.64 0.97 -12.00
CA GLU A 33 -2.19 0.72 -12.02
C GLU A 33 -1.39 2.03 -12.24
N GLY A 34 -1.84 2.87 -13.17
CA GLY A 34 -1.22 4.17 -13.44
C GLY A 34 -1.28 5.13 -12.25
N ASP A 35 -2.39 5.12 -11.51
CA ASP A 35 -2.57 5.96 -10.32
C ASP A 35 -1.67 5.51 -9.16
N ILE A 36 -1.50 4.20 -8.97
CA ILE A 36 -0.53 3.64 -8.01
C ILE A 36 0.90 4.04 -8.39
N VAL A 37 1.29 3.91 -9.67
CA VAL A 37 2.61 4.34 -10.14
C VAL A 37 2.87 5.82 -9.88
N ASP A 38 1.86 6.66 -10.09
CA ASP A 38 1.99 8.09 -9.81
C ASP A 38 2.00 8.41 -8.32
N LEU A 39 1.24 7.70 -7.48
CA LEU A 39 1.33 7.83 -6.02
C LEU A 39 2.71 7.42 -5.50
N MET A 40 3.32 6.37 -6.05
CA MET A 40 4.70 5.98 -5.71
C MET A 40 5.75 7.05 -6.07
N ARG A 41 5.41 8.01 -6.94
CA ARG A 41 6.29 9.15 -7.28
C ARG A 41 6.09 10.34 -6.34
N ASP A 42 5.00 10.38 -5.58
CA ASP A 42 4.81 11.41 -4.56
C ASP A 42 5.95 11.32 -3.54
N PRO A 43 6.67 12.43 -3.24
CA PRO A 43 7.83 12.39 -2.36
C PRO A 43 7.55 11.82 -0.96
N PHE A 44 6.36 12.04 -0.41
CA PHE A 44 6.00 11.56 0.92
C PHE A 44 5.73 10.06 0.89
N VAL A 45 4.92 9.58 -0.05
CA VAL A 45 4.68 8.14 -0.25
C VAL A 45 5.96 7.40 -0.60
N ARG A 46 6.75 7.94 -1.54
CA ARG A 46 8.02 7.33 -1.97
C ARG A 46 9.00 7.18 -0.82
N GLY A 47 9.15 8.21 0.01
CA GLY A 47 10.04 8.18 1.18
C GLY A 47 9.67 7.09 2.17
N GLN A 48 8.37 6.87 2.39
CA GLN A 48 7.88 5.76 3.22
C GLN A 48 8.22 4.40 2.59
N LEU A 49 7.87 4.20 1.31
CA LEU A 49 8.10 2.93 0.60
C LEU A 49 9.59 2.56 0.49
N GLU A 50 10.47 3.54 0.25
CA GLU A 50 11.92 3.32 0.19
C GLU A 50 12.50 2.90 1.55
N SER A 51 11.83 3.25 2.65
CA SER A 51 12.27 2.95 4.02
C SER A 51 11.84 1.57 4.54
N LEU A 52 10.90 0.91 3.86
CA LEU A 52 10.40 -0.40 4.26
C LEU A 52 11.44 -1.50 4.04
N ASP A 53 11.49 -2.47 4.96
CA ASP A 53 12.25 -3.70 4.76
C ASP A 53 11.58 -4.55 3.67
N PRO A 54 12.27 -4.87 2.55
CA PRO A 54 11.69 -5.71 1.49
C PRO A 54 11.19 -7.07 1.97
N ALA A 55 11.80 -7.64 3.02
CA ALA A 55 11.37 -8.92 3.59
C ALA A 55 10.00 -8.77 4.27
N ASP A 56 9.80 -7.73 5.07
CA ASP A 56 8.51 -7.47 5.74
C ASP A 56 7.39 -7.17 4.73
N VAL A 57 7.70 -6.48 3.62
CA VAL A 57 6.74 -6.26 2.53
C VAL A 57 6.37 -7.59 1.86
N ALA A 58 7.36 -8.42 1.50
CA ALA A 58 7.10 -9.71 0.87
C ALA A 58 6.32 -10.66 1.78
N ASP A 59 6.63 -10.68 3.07
CA ASP A 59 5.93 -11.48 4.08
C ASP A 59 4.48 -11.02 4.24
N THR A 60 4.24 -9.70 4.32
CA THR A 60 2.90 -9.12 4.37
C THR A 60 2.06 -9.52 3.14
N LEU A 61 2.64 -9.45 1.94
CA LEU A 61 1.95 -9.87 0.71
C LEU A 61 1.71 -11.37 0.67
N ARG A 62 2.64 -12.20 1.20
CA ARG A 62 2.47 -13.65 1.27
C ARG A 62 1.28 -14.05 2.13
N GLU A 63 1.06 -13.35 3.24
CA GLU A 63 -0.05 -13.61 4.18
C GLU A 63 -1.43 -13.51 3.51
N THR A 64 -1.57 -12.69 2.47
CA THR A 64 -2.82 -12.54 1.70
C THR A 64 -3.14 -13.78 0.85
N GLY A 65 -2.14 -14.61 0.53
CA GLY A 65 -2.27 -15.77 -0.36
C GLY A 65 -2.48 -15.45 -1.84
N ALA A 66 -2.46 -14.18 -2.25
CA ALA A 66 -2.75 -13.77 -3.64
C ALA A 66 -1.53 -13.88 -4.58
N TRP A 67 -0.31 -13.94 -4.04
CA TRP A 67 0.94 -13.94 -4.82
C TRP A 67 1.80 -15.18 -4.55
N THR A 68 2.54 -15.60 -5.57
CA THR A 68 3.46 -16.75 -5.50
C THR A 68 4.85 -16.27 -5.11
N GLU A 69 5.73 -17.16 -4.66
CA GLU A 69 7.13 -16.82 -4.36
C GLU A 69 7.85 -16.14 -5.54
N THR A 70 7.53 -16.52 -6.78
CA THR A 70 8.09 -15.86 -7.97
C THR A 70 7.60 -14.42 -8.11
N HIS A 71 6.32 -14.14 -7.84
CA HIS A 71 5.80 -12.78 -7.83
C HIS A 71 6.44 -11.94 -6.72
N LEU A 72 6.69 -12.56 -5.55
CA LEU A 72 7.24 -11.90 -4.37
C LEU A 72 8.74 -11.62 -4.44
N ALA A 73 9.45 -12.14 -5.45
CA ALA A 73 10.85 -11.82 -5.69
C ALA A 73 11.06 -10.43 -6.31
N ASP A 74 10.01 -9.80 -6.84
CA ASP A 74 10.05 -8.47 -7.44
C ASP A 74 9.72 -7.39 -6.40
N ARG A 75 10.76 -6.68 -5.94
CA ARG A 75 10.63 -5.62 -4.94
C ARG A 75 9.73 -4.49 -5.40
N GLU A 76 9.87 -4.01 -6.63
CA GLU A 76 9.12 -2.84 -7.10
C GLU A 76 7.63 -3.19 -7.23
N ALA A 77 7.34 -4.34 -7.83
CA ALA A 77 5.98 -4.83 -7.93
C ALA A 77 5.35 -5.11 -6.55
N ASN A 78 6.14 -5.54 -5.56
CA ASN A 78 5.66 -5.69 -4.19
C ASN A 78 5.28 -4.36 -3.54
N LEU A 79 6.07 -3.30 -3.73
CA LEU A 79 5.72 -1.97 -3.22
C LEU A 79 4.42 -1.44 -3.87
N MET A 80 4.23 -1.68 -5.17
CA MET A 80 2.96 -1.36 -5.86
C MET A 80 1.78 -2.09 -5.23
N ARG A 81 1.90 -3.42 -5.04
CA ARG A 81 0.83 -4.26 -4.46
C ARG A 81 0.51 -3.85 -3.03
N LEU A 82 1.54 -3.58 -2.22
CA LEU A 82 1.38 -3.14 -0.85
C LEU A 82 0.62 -1.82 -0.78
N LEU A 83 1.03 -0.82 -1.58
CA LEU A 83 0.35 0.47 -1.63
C LEU A 83 -1.11 0.31 -2.07
N TRP A 84 -1.35 -0.54 -3.07
CA TRP A 84 -2.71 -0.85 -3.53
C TRP A 84 -3.57 -1.49 -2.43
N ILE A 85 -3.04 -2.44 -1.66
CA ILE A 85 -3.76 -3.03 -0.50
C ILE A 85 -4.05 -1.95 0.54
N ALA A 86 -3.07 -1.13 0.90
CA ALA A 86 -3.28 -0.07 1.88
C ALA A 86 -4.38 0.92 1.43
N CYS A 87 -4.41 1.28 0.14
CA CYS A 87 -5.50 2.07 -0.42
C CYS A 87 -6.84 1.35 -0.35
N ALA A 88 -6.89 0.06 -0.70
CA ALA A 88 -8.11 -0.75 -0.65
C ALA A 88 -8.68 -0.84 0.76
N ASP A 89 -7.86 -1.19 1.74
CA ASP A 89 -8.26 -1.31 3.15
C ASP A 89 -8.83 0.01 3.68
N LEU A 90 -8.17 1.14 3.39
CA LEU A 90 -8.63 2.47 3.80
C LEU A 90 -9.93 2.88 3.13
N VAL A 91 -10.16 2.49 1.87
CA VAL A 91 -11.42 2.80 1.16
C VAL A 91 -12.57 1.92 1.63
N ASP A 92 -12.29 0.64 1.88
CA ASP A 92 -13.31 -0.35 2.26
C ASP A 92 -13.70 -0.22 3.73
N ASP A 93 -12.76 0.05 4.63
CA ASP A 93 -13.01 0.18 6.08
C ASP A 93 -12.12 1.26 6.76
N PRO A 94 -12.38 2.56 6.47
CA PRO A 94 -11.57 3.66 7.02
C PRO A 94 -11.62 3.77 8.54
N ASP A 95 -12.67 3.28 9.20
CA ASP A 95 -12.88 3.43 10.65
C ASP A 95 -11.96 2.51 11.47
N LEU A 96 -11.35 1.48 10.85
CA LEU A 96 -10.36 0.62 11.51
C LEU A 96 -9.01 1.31 11.76
N TYR A 97 -8.77 2.46 11.14
CA TYR A 97 -7.46 3.11 11.08
C TYR A 97 -7.45 4.56 11.63
N GLN A 98 -8.54 5.00 12.25
CA GLN A 98 -8.71 6.34 12.84
C GLN A 98 -8.18 6.47 14.27
#